data_AF-A0A972ZDG1-F1
#
_entry.id   AF-A0A972ZDG1-F1
#
_cell.length_a   1.000
_cell.length_b   1.000
_cell.length_c   1.000
_cell.angle_alpha   90.00
_cell.angle_beta   90.00
_cell.angle_gamma   90.00
#
_symmetry.space_group_name_H-M   'P 1'
#
loop_
_entity.id
_entity.type
_entity.pdbx_description
1 polymer ?
#
loop_
_entity_poly.entity_id
_entity_poly.type
_entity_poly.pdbx_seq_one_letter_code
_entity_poly.pdbx_strand_id
1 'polypeptide(L)'
;MCALKKDTEGVDWSRRYVMALRRFLQQGPSASLRSAARLGRRAVTLGLETLDVAKSHEQALTALAPPGPSSESGRHKSAERAKRFFTEAIVPIEATHRASLKAEARIDQLTRTLRRRRNESSASATRLREAIPQREAAEVILKQGEHQHAELLAEAHGLQKDLQRQMREHMAAQEHERKNTSQALRNEIAQALLAIDLRLLALRTSASADTERLENEIVNAQRLVEQLGKSDHI
;
A
#
# COMPACT_ATOMS: atom_id res chain seq x y z
N MET A 1 -38.94 -32.77 39.59
CA MET A 1 -39.38 -31.70 40.52
C MET A 1 -39.68 -30.34 39.88
N CYS A 2 -39.31 -30.05 38.63
CA CYS A 2 -39.56 -28.74 38.00
C CYS A 2 -41.00 -28.48 37.52
N ALA A 3 -41.74 -29.51 37.08
CA ALA A 3 -43.08 -29.33 36.50
C ALA A 3 -44.14 -28.96 37.56
N LEU A 4 -44.24 -29.74 38.65
CA LEU A 4 -45.18 -29.50 39.74
C LEU A 4 -45.01 -28.12 40.40
N LYS A 5 -43.78 -27.60 40.46
CA LYS A 5 -43.50 -26.27 41.02
C LYS A 5 -44.01 -25.15 40.10
N LYS A 6 -43.83 -25.28 38.77
CA LYS A 6 -44.37 -24.34 37.78
C LYS A 6 -45.90 -24.27 37.83
N ASP A 7 -46.57 -25.42 38.02
CA ASP A 7 -48.03 -25.46 38.09
C ASP A 7 -48.56 -24.74 39.34
N THR A 8 -47.91 -24.94 40.50
CA THR A 8 -48.31 -24.26 41.74
C THR A 8 -48.04 -22.74 41.71
N GLU A 9 -46.96 -22.30 41.09
CA GLU A 9 -46.61 -20.88 40.96
C GLU A 9 -47.51 -20.16 39.93
N GLY A 10 -47.93 -20.87 38.86
CA GLY A 10 -48.91 -20.37 37.90
C GLY A 10 -50.30 -20.19 38.53
N VAL A 11 -50.73 -21.14 39.36
CA VAL A 11 -52.00 -21.04 40.11
C VAL A 11 -51.99 -19.88 41.12
N ASP A 12 -50.89 -19.69 41.86
CA ASP A 12 -50.73 -18.53 42.77
C ASP A 12 -50.71 -17.19 42.00
N TRP A 13 -50.03 -17.15 40.84
CA TRP A 13 -50.03 -15.96 39.98
C TRP A 13 -51.44 -15.63 39.46
N SER A 14 -52.18 -16.62 38.95
CA SER A 14 -53.55 -16.44 38.45
C SER A 14 -54.49 -15.94 39.54
N ARG A 15 -54.40 -16.51 40.77
CA ARG A 15 -55.17 -16.02 41.92
C ARG A 15 -54.87 -14.55 42.24
N ARG A 16 -53.58 -14.16 42.26
CA ARG A 16 -53.16 -12.77 42.48
C ARG A 16 -53.62 -11.84 41.36
N TYR A 17 -53.65 -12.35 40.13
CA TYR A 17 -54.17 -11.64 38.97
C TYR A 17 -55.66 -11.30 39.13
N VAL A 18 -56.49 -12.30 39.47
CA VAL A 18 -57.93 -12.12 39.73
C VAL A 18 -58.16 -11.11 40.85
N MET A 19 -57.43 -11.21 41.96
CA MET A 19 -57.56 -10.27 43.08
C MET A 19 -57.19 -8.83 42.70
N ALA A 20 -56.10 -8.66 41.95
CA ALA A 20 -55.66 -7.35 41.50
C ALA A 20 -56.64 -6.73 40.48
N LEU A 21 -57.16 -7.54 39.55
CA LEU A 21 -58.16 -7.12 38.58
C LEU A 21 -59.47 -6.72 39.26
N ARG A 22 -59.96 -7.53 40.21
CA ARG A 22 -61.16 -7.19 41.02
C ARG A 22 -61.00 -5.85 41.72
N ARG A 23 -59.87 -5.64 42.40
CA ARG A 23 -59.57 -4.38 43.09
C ARG A 23 -59.51 -3.20 42.12
N PHE A 24 -58.89 -3.39 40.96
CA PHE A 24 -58.80 -2.36 39.92
C PHE A 24 -60.19 -1.98 39.37
N LEU A 25 -61.06 -2.96 39.12
CA LEU A 25 -62.43 -2.73 38.66
C LEU A 25 -63.30 -2.02 39.70
N GLN A 26 -63.12 -2.33 40.99
CA GLN A 26 -63.86 -1.71 42.10
C GLN A 26 -63.44 -0.27 42.39
N GLN A 27 -62.14 0.05 42.24
CA GLN A 27 -61.61 1.40 42.47
C GLN A 27 -61.99 2.41 41.38
N GLY A 28 -62.46 1.94 40.21
CA GLY A 28 -62.99 2.80 39.17
C GLY A 28 -61.91 3.69 38.50
N PRO A 29 -62.24 4.92 38.10
CA PRO A 29 -61.36 5.77 37.28
C PRO A 29 -60.02 6.17 37.92
N SER A 30 -59.92 6.20 39.26
CA SER A 30 -58.70 6.56 40.00
C SER A 30 -57.77 5.38 40.27
N ALA A 31 -58.10 4.19 39.76
CA ALA A 31 -57.33 2.97 40.00
C ALA A 31 -55.95 3.02 39.32
N SER A 32 -54.90 2.63 40.05
CA SER A 32 -53.53 2.59 39.53
C SER A 32 -53.23 1.30 38.77
N LEU A 33 -52.57 1.42 37.61
CA LEU A 33 -52.09 0.31 36.80
C LEU A 33 -50.79 -0.34 37.31
N ARG A 34 -50.19 0.18 38.40
CA ARG A 34 -48.92 -0.34 38.96
C ARG A 34 -49.00 -1.82 39.36
N SER A 35 -50.17 -2.31 39.78
CA SER A 35 -50.38 -3.72 40.10
C SER A 35 -50.31 -4.61 38.86
N ALA A 36 -50.93 -4.19 37.75
CA ALA A 36 -50.83 -4.86 36.45
C ALA A 36 -49.37 -4.92 35.97
N ALA A 37 -48.65 -3.79 36.00
CA ALA A 37 -47.24 -3.75 35.61
C ALA A 37 -46.35 -4.69 36.46
N ARG A 38 -46.64 -4.80 37.77
CA ARG A 38 -45.92 -5.71 38.67
C ARG A 38 -46.22 -7.18 38.39
N LEU A 39 -47.48 -7.49 38.13
CA LEU A 39 -47.91 -8.84 37.72
C LEU A 39 -47.29 -9.23 36.38
N GLY A 40 -47.19 -8.30 35.44
CA GLY A 40 -46.48 -8.48 34.17
C GLY A 40 -44.99 -8.77 34.36
N ARG A 41 -44.30 -8.02 35.23
CA ARG A 41 -42.89 -8.33 35.58
C ARG A 41 -42.75 -9.70 36.23
N ARG A 42 -43.71 -10.11 37.07
CA ARG A 42 -43.71 -11.45 37.67
C ARG A 42 -44.00 -12.54 36.64
N ALA A 43 -44.90 -12.28 35.69
CA ALA A 43 -45.19 -13.18 34.57
C ALA A 43 -43.92 -13.45 33.75
N VAL A 44 -43.13 -12.42 33.45
CA VAL A 44 -41.81 -12.56 32.82
C VAL A 44 -40.89 -13.47 33.63
N THR A 45 -40.80 -13.30 34.96
CA THR A 45 -39.94 -14.17 35.79
C THR A 45 -40.41 -15.63 35.85
N LEU A 46 -41.70 -15.87 35.65
CA LEU A 46 -42.30 -17.20 35.60
C LEU A 46 -42.25 -17.83 34.20
N GLY A 47 -41.84 -17.07 33.18
CA GLY A 47 -41.86 -17.49 31.79
C GLY A 47 -43.26 -17.62 31.21
N LEU A 48 -44.24 -16.88 31.73
CA LEU A 48 -45.58 -16.81 31.17
C LEU A 48 -45.58 -15.94 29.91
N GLU A 49 -46.19 -16.43 28.85
CA GLU A 49 -46.35 -15.70 27.60
C GLU A 49 -47.64 -14.89 27.57
N THR A 50 -47.77 -14.00 26.59
CA THR A 50 -48.96 -13.16 26.39
C THR A 50 -50.25 -14.00 26.30
N LEU A 51 -50.17 -15.19 25.70
CA LEU A 51 -51.29 -16.13 25.63
C LEU A 51 -51.70 -16.68 27.00
N ASP A 52 -50.75 -16.98 27.89
CA ASP A 52 -51.03 -17.48 29.23
C ASP A 52 -51.72 -16.42 30.09
N VAL A 53 -51.26 -15.17 29.97
CA VAL A 53 -51.90 -14.01 30.60
C VAL A 53 -53.29 -13.77 30.02
N ALA A 54 -53.49 -13.96 28.72
CA ALA A 54 -54.79 -13.80 28.06
C ALA A 54 -55.81 -14.83 28.56
N LYS A 55 -55.42 -16.11 28.62
CA LYS A 55 -56.26 -17.19 29.19
C LYS A 55 -56.62 -16.91 30.64
N SER A 56 -55.66 -16.46 31.44
CA SER A 56 -55.90 -16.12 32.84
C SER A 56 -56.80 -14.89 32.99
N HIS A 57 -56.71 -13.92 32.07
CA HIS A 57 -57.56 -12.74 32.04
C HIS A 57 -59.02 -13.10 31.71
N GLU A 58 -59.23 -13.96 30.73
CA GLU A 58 -60.55 -14.48 30.38
C GLU A 58 -61.20 -15.22 31.56
N GLN A 59 -60.45 -16.14 32.19
CA GLN A 59 -60.91 -16.86 33.38
C GLN A 59 -61.25 -15.90 34.53
N ALA A 60 -60.44 -14.86 34.72
CA ALA A 60 -60.69 -13.83 35.73
C ALA A 60 -61.97 -13.03 35.44
N LEU A 61 -62.24 -12.70 34.19
CA LEU A 61 -63.47 -12.00 33.79
C LEU A 61 -64.72 -12.86 34.05
N THR A 62 -64.65 -14.15 33.71
CA THR A 62 -65.72 -15.12 34.00
C THR A 62 -65.96 -15.23 35.51
N ALA A 63 -64.90 -15.30 36.32
CA ALA A 63 -65.00 -15.37 37.78
C ALA A 63 -65.51 -14.08 38.44
N LEU A 64 -65.35 -12.93 37.79
CA LEU A 64 -65.75 -11.61 38.30
C LEU A 64 -67.08 -11.10 37.72
N ALA A 65 -67.73 -11.88 36.86
CA ALA A 65 -69.02 -11.53 36.29
C ALA A 65 -70.10 -11.41 37.39
N PRO A 66 -70.85 -10.29 37.46
CA PRO A 66 -71.87 -10.12 38.48
C PRO A 66 -73.07 -11.06 38.24
N PRO A 67 -73.65 -11.67 39.30
CA PRO A 67 -74.77 -12.61 39.17
C PRO A 67 -76.13 -11.94 38.88
N GLY A 68 -76.18 -10.73 38.33
CA GLY A 68 -77.43 -9.97 38.11
C GLY A 68 -77.34 -8.91 37.00
N PRO A 69 -78.49 -8.34 36.57
CA PRO A 69 -78.55 -7.40 35.46
C PRO A 69 -77.80 -6.11 35.80
N SER A 70 -76.63 -5.95 35.20
CA SER A 70 -75.90 -4.68 35.21
C SER A 70 -76.35 -3.80 34.05
N SER A 71 -76.40 -2.48 34.26
CA SER A 71 -76.61 -1.52 33.18
C SER A 71 -75.56 -1.74 32.07
N GLU A 72 -75.99 -1.65 30.81
CA GLU A 72 -75.13 -1.79 29.63
C GLU A 72 -73.92 -0.84 29.67
N SER A 73 -74.13 0.41 30.09
CA SER A 73 -73.05 1.39 30.30
C SER A 73 -72.04 0.94 31.36
N GLY A 74 -72.51 0.28 32.43
CA GLY A 74 -71.66 -0.26 33.50
C GLY A 74 -70.82 -1.46 33.06
N ARG A 75 -71.40 -2.34 32.23
CA ARG A 75 -70.68 -3.47 31.61
C ARG A 75 -69.59 -2.99 30.67
N HIS A 76 -69.91 -2.05 29.77
CA HIS A 76 -68.95 -1.49 28.82
C HIS A 76 -67.78 -0.79 29.54
N LYS A 77 -68.06 0.05 30.55
CA LYS A 77 -67.01 0.71 31.34
C LYS A 77 -66.11 -0.28 32.09
N SER A 78 -66.67 -1.40 32.56
CA SER A 78 -65.90 -2.45 33.24
C SER A 78 -65.03 -3.25 32.28
N ALA A 79 -65.55 -3.57 31.09
CA ALA A 79 -64.78 -4.22 30.03
C ALA A 79 -63.60 -3.35 29.56
N GLU A 80 -63.82 -2.05 29.33
CA GLU A 80 -62.73 -1.14 28.93
C GLU A 80 -61.66 -0.99 30.03
N ARG A 81 -62.06 -1.01 31.30
CA ARG A 81 -61.10 -1.04 32.42
C ARG A 81 -60.32 -2.35 32.47
N ALA A 82 -60.98 -3.49 32.28
CA ALA A 82 -60.31 -4.79 32.27
C ALA A 82 -59.30 -4.88 31.12
N LYS A 83 -59.67 -4.41 29.93
CA LYS A 83 -58.76 -4.27 28.78
C LYS A 83 -57.53 -3.45 29.13
N ARG A 84 -57.68 -2.27 29.75
CA ARG A 84 -56.55 -1.42 30.19
C ARG A 84 -55.63 -2.15 31.17
N PHE A 85 -56.20 -2.91 32.09
CA PHE A 85 -55.42 -3.71 33.04
C PHE A 85 -54.64 -4.83 32.34
N PHE A 86 -55.27 -5.53 31.41
CA PHE A 86 -54.61 -6.56 30.59
C PHE A 86 -53.48 -5.98 29.74
N THR A 87 -53.74 -4.87 29.04
CA THR A 87 -52.74 -4.22 28.19
C THR A 87 -51.51 -3.82 29.00
N GLU A 88 -51.68 -3.28 30.21
CA GLU A 88 -50.54 -2.96 31.07
C GLU A 88 -49.81 -4.23 31.55
N ALA A 89 -50.54 -5.29 31.89
CA ALA A 89 -49.96 -6.53 32.39
C ALA A 89 -49.06 -7.23 31.35
N ILE A 90 -49.35 -7.08 30.06
CA ILE A 90 -48.54 -7.70 28.99
C ILE A 90 -47.33 -6.85 28.56
N VAL A 91 -47.28 -5.55 28.88
CA VAL A 91 -46.18 -4.66 28.48
C VAL A 91 -44.80 -5.22 28.82
N PRO A 92 -44.52 -5.73 30.03
CA PRO A 92 -43.21 -6.28 30.36
C PRO A 92 -42.83 -7.51 29.53
N ILE A 93 -43.80 -8.34 29.17
CA ILE A 93 -43.60 -9.56 28.36
C ILE A 93 -43.24 -9.15 26.93
N GLU A 94 -44.04 -8.28 26.33
CA GLU A 94 -43.80 -7.76 24.98
C GLU A 94 -42.47 -7.00 24.88
N ALA A 95 -42.07 -6.29 25.94
CA ALA A 95 -40.77 -5.62 26.00
C ALA A 95 -39.60 -6.62 25.94
N THR A 96 -39.70 -7.78 26.60
CA THR A 96 -38.66 -8.82 26.52
C THR A 96 -38.59 -9.48 25.15
N HIS A 97 -39.73 -9.71 24.49
CA HIS A 97 -39.75 -10.23 23.13
C HIS A 97 -39.08 -9.24 22.16
N ARG A 98 -39.46 -7.96 22.22
CA ARG A 98 -38.82 -6.91 21.41
C ARG A 98 -37.32 -6.79 21.66
N ALA A 99 -36.87 -6.95 22.90
CA ALA A 99 -35.44 -6.95 23.22
C ALA A 99 -34.72 -8.16 22.60
N SER A 100 -35.35 -9.33 22.61
CA SER A 100 -34.82 -10.57 22.02
C SER A 100 -34.67 -10.45 20.50
N LEU A 101 -35.70 -9.98 19.80
CA LEU A 101 -35.63 -9.74 18.34
C LEU A 101 -34.51 -8.74 17.97
N LYS A 102 -34.32 -7.70 18.78
CA LYS A 102 -33.22 -6.74 18.58
C LYS A 102 -31.85 -7.38 18.81
N ALA A 103 -31.72 -8.29 19.78
CA ALA A 103 -30.48 -9.01 20.04
C ALA A 103 -30.16 -9.98 18.90
N GLU A 104 -31.15 -10.73 18.41
CA GLU A 104 -31.01 -11.63 17.25
C GLU A 104 -30.57 -10.88 16.00
N ALA A 105 -31.22 -9.76 15.67
CA ALA A 105 -30.83 -8.93 14.54
C ALA A 105 -29.38 -8.41 14.65
N ARG A 106 -28.92 -8.07 15.87
CA ARG A 106 -27.53 -7.67 16.12
C ARG A 106 -26.55 -8.83 15.95
N ILE A 107 -26.91 -10.03 16.43
CA ILE A 107 -26.10 -11.24 16.26
C ILE A 107 -25.96 -11.59 14.77
N ASP A 108 -27.03 -11.49 14.00
CA ASP A 108 -27.01 -11.70 12.55
C ASP A 108 -26.10 -10.69 11.85
N GLN A 109 -26.20 -9.42 12.22
CA GLN A 109 -25.33 -8.37 11.69
C GLN A 109 -23.86 -8.67 12.00
N LEU A 110 -23.53 -8.98 13.25
CA LEU A 110 -22.15 -9.32 13.67
C LEU A 110 -21.63 -10.55 12.93
N THR A 111 -22.46 -11.58 12.77
CA THR A 111 -22.11 -12.80 12.05
C THR A 111 -21.79 -12.50 10.59
N ARG A 112 -22.57 -11.65 9.93
CA ARG A 112 -22.30 -11.21 8.54
C ARG A 112 -20.99 -10.42 8.45
N THR A 113 -20.75 -9.48 9.38
CA THR A 113 -19.50 -8.71 9.42
C THR A 113 -18.28 -9.60 9.65
N LEU A 114 -18.37 -10.56 10.58
CA LEU A 114 -17.29 -11.51 10.85
C LEU A 114 -16.99 -12.39 9.64
N ARG A 115 -18.01 -12.91 8.96
CA ARG A 115 -17.84 -13.69 7.73
C ARG A 115 -17.16 -12.87 6.64
N ARG A 116 -17.61 -11.63 6.42
CA ARG A 116 -17.00 -10.72 5.45
C ARG A 116 -15.51 -10.49 5.75
N ARG A 117 -15.17 -10.11 6.98
CA ARG A 117 -13.77 -9.86 7.38
C ARG A 117 -12.90 -11.10 7.27
N ARG A 118 -13.44 -12.28 7.61
CA ARG A 118 -12.72 -13.55 7.45
C ARG A 118 -12.39 -13.82 5.99
N ASN A 119 -13.34 -13.58 5.09
CA ASN A 119 -13.13 -13.76 3.65
C ASN A 119 -12.10 -12.76 3.11
N GLU A 120 -12.20 -11.47 3.50
CA GLU A 120 -11.21 -10.44 3.15
C GLU A 120 -9.81 -10.82 3.63
N SER A 121 -9.67 -11.27 4.88
CA SER A 121 -8.39 -11.70 5.44
C SER A 121 -7.84 -12.94 4.73
N SER A 122 -8.70 -13.91 4.37
CA SER A 122 -8.27 -15.10 3.64
C SER A 122 -7.81 -14.76 2.22
N ALA A 123 -8.53 -13.87 1.53
CA ALA A 123 -8.15 -13.41 0.20
C ALA A 123 -6.80 -12.68 0.22
N SER A 124 -6.58 -11.80 1.21
CA SER A 124 -5.28 -11.13 1.38
C SER A 124 -4.16 -12.13 1.71
N ALA A 125 -4.42 -13.13 2.55
CA ALA A 125 -3.44 -14.16 2.86
C ALA A 125 -3.04 -14.98 1.63
N THR A 126 -3.99 -15.35 0.78
CA THR A 126 -3.70 -16.05 -0.48
C THR A 126 -2.86 -15.18 -1.42
N ARG A 127 -3.22 -13.90 -1.60
CA ARG A 127 -2.45 -12.96 -2.43
C ARG A 127 -1.00 -12.82 -1.95
N LEU A 128 -0.79 -12.73 -0.64
CA LEU A 128 0.56 -12.65 -0.08
C LEU A 128 1.36 -13.94 -0.32
N ARG A 129 0.73 -15.10 -0.14
CA ARG A 129 1.38 -16.40 -0.41
C ARG A 129 1.82 -16.55 -1.87
N GLU A 130 1.05 -16.01 -2.81
CA GLU A 130 1.40 -16.03 -4.24
C GLU A 130 2.47 -14.99 -4.59
N ALA A 131 2.41 -13.79 -3.99
CA ALA A 131 3.32 -12.69 -4.32
C ALA A 131 4.72 -12.85 -3.73
N ILE A 132 4.89 -13.53 -2.59
CA ILE A 132 6.21 -13.70 -1.94
C ILE A 132 7.19 -14.45 -2.85
N PRO A 133 6.89 -15.65 -3.38
CA PRO A 133 7.80 -16.37 -4.26
C PRO A 133 8.14 -15.61 -5.55
N GLN A 134 7.18 -14.86 -6.09
CA GLN A 134 7.41 -14.02 -7.27
C GLN A 134 8.43 -12.91 -7.00
N ARG A 135 8.33 -12.26 -5.82
CA ARG A 135 9.28 -11.23 -5.40
C ARG A 135 10.66 -11.80 -5.11
N GLU A 136 10.71 -12.96 -4.46
CA GLU A 136 11.98 -13.67 -4.20
C GLU A 136 12.68 -14.06 -5.52
N ALA A 137 11.94 -14.59 -6.49
CA ALA A 137 12.48 -14.91 -7.81
C ALA A 137 12.99 -13.66 -8.55
N ALA A 138 12.23 -12.56 -8.52
CA ALA A 138 12.66 -11.29 -9.11
C ALA A 138 13.92 -10.73 -8.43
N GLU A 139 14.02 -10.84 -7.10
CA GLU A 139 15.19 -10.39 -6.35
C GLU A 139 16.45 -11.17 -6.72
N VAL A 140 16.35 -12.49 -6.91
CA VAL A 140 17.48 -13.31 -7.38
C VAL A 140 17.96 -12.86 -8.76
N ILE A 141 17.04 -12.63 -9.70
CA ILE A 141 17.38 -12.15 -11.05
C ILE A 141 18.04 -10.78 -10.99
N LEU A 142 17.52 -9.86 -10.16
CA LEU A 142 18.11 -8.53 -9.99
C LEU A 142 19.53 -8.60 -9.42
N LYS A 143 19.77 -9.42 -8.39
CA LYS A 143 21.11 -9.61 -7.82
C LYS A 143 22.10 -10.18 -8.83
N GLN A 144 21.66 -11.10 -9.68
CA GLN A 144 22.50 -11.62 -10.77
C GLN A 144 22.82 -10.53 -11.80
N GLY A 145 21.82 -9.73 -12.19
CA GLY A 145 22.01 -8.60 -13.10
C GLY A 145 22.96 -7.55 -12.52
N GLU A 146 22.84 -7.20 -11.23
CA GLU A 146 23.76 -6.29 -10.54
C GLU A 146 25.20 -6.79 -10.60
N HIS A 147 25.42 -8.09 -10.36
CA HIS A 147 26.76 -8.67 -10.43
C HIS A 147 27.33 -8.60 -11.86
N GLN A 148 26.54 -8.99 -12.86
CA GLN A 148 26.95 -8.92 -14.27
C GLN A 148 27.28 -7.49 -14.70
N HIS A 149 26.48 -6.51 -14.28
CA HIS A 149 26.77 -5.10 -14.58
C HIS A 149 28.04 -4.61 -13.91
N ALA A 150 28.31 -5.03 -12.67
CA ALA A 150 29.55 -4.68 -11.98
C ALA A 150 30.78 -5.25 -12.70
N GLU A 151 30.72 -6.50 -13.16
CA GLU A 151 31.79 -7.14 -13.95
C GLU A 151 32.03 -6.40 -15.28
N LEU A 152 30.97 -6.14 -16.05
CA LEU A 152 31.06 -5.41 -17.31
C LEU A 152 31.61 -4.00 -17.13
N LEU A 153 31.25 -3.31 -16.04
CA LEU A 153 31.78 -1.98 -15.72
C LEU A 153 33.26 -2.04 -15.36
N ALA A 154 33.71 -3.07 -14.64
CA ALA A 154 35.12 -3.26 -14.32
C ALA A 154 35.94 -3.54 -15.59
N GLU A 155 35.42 -4.37 -16.49
CA GLU A 155 36.05 -4.68 -17.78
C GLU A 155 36.15 -3.41 -18.65
N ALA A 156 35.07 -2.65 -18.79
CA ALA A 156 35.05 -1.40 -19.54
C ALA A 156 36.07 -0.39 -19.00
N HIS A 157 36.20 -0.28 -17.67
CA HIS A 157 37.23 0.55 -17.04
C HIS A 157 38.65 0.06 -17.33
N GLY A 158 38.86 -1.26 -17.36
CA GLY A 158 40.14 -1.86 -17.74
C GLY A 158 40.52 -1.49 -19.18
N LEU A 159 39.62 -1.73 -20.13
CA LEU A 159 39.80 -1.40 -21.55
C LEU A 159 40.06 0.09 -21.76
N GLN A 160 39.35 0.97 -21.06
CA GLN A 160 39.59 2.41 -21.13
C GLN A 160 40.99 2.79 -20.67
N LYS A 161 41.49 2.20 -19.59
CA LYS A 161 42.87 2.44 -19.11
C LYS A 161 43.90 1.94 -20.11
N ASP A 162 43.65 0.79 -20.73
CA ASP A 162 44.53 0.23 -21.74
C ASP A 162 44.60 1.12 -22.99
N LEU A 163 43.46 1.58 -23.50
CA LEU A 163 43.40 2.52 -24.61
C LEU A 163 44.11 3.84 -24.29
N GLN A 164 43.92 4.38 -23.08
CA GLN A 164 44.63 5.59 -22.66
C GLN A 164 46.14 5.39 -22.60
N ARG A 165 46.61 4.24 -22.13
CA ARG A 165 48.04 3.90 -22.11
C ARG A 165 48.60 3.79 -23.53
N GLN A 166 47.95 3.03 -24.40
CA GLN A 166 48.38 2.86 -25.79
C GLN A 166 48.41 4.19 -26.54
N MET A 167 47.40 5.06 -26.32
CA MET A 167 47.39 6.39 -26.92
C MET A 167 48.59 7.23 -26.46
N ARG A 168 48.91 7.21 -25.17
CA ARG A 168 50.08 7.95 -24.65
C ARG A 168 51.39 7.42 -25.22
N GLU A 169 51.53 6.10 -25.32
CA GLU A 169 52.71 5.46 -25.92
C GLU A 169 52.87 5.86 -27.39
N HIS A 170 51.78 5.79 -28.17
CA HIS A 170 51.78 6.21 -29.56
C HIS A 170 52.15 7.68 -29.72
N MET A 171 51.56 8.58 -28.91
CA MET A 171 51.87 10.00 -28.95
C MET A 171 53.32 10.29 -28.55
N ALA A 172 53.86 9.57 -27.56
CA ALA A 172 55.26 9.71 -27.16
C ALA A 172 56.23 9.26 -28.26
N ALA A 173 55.91 8.14 -28.94
CA ALA A 173 56.68 7.64 -30.08
C ALA A 173 56.65 8.64 -31.25
N GLN A 174 55.47 9.17 -31.61
CA GLN A 174 55.33 10.17 -32.67
C GLN A 174 56.09 11.47 -32.35
N GLU A 175 56.02 11.96 -31.11
CA GLU A 175 56.76 13.16 -30.73
C GLU A 175 58.27 12.93 -30.73
N HIS A 176 58.73 11.72 -30.39
CA HIS A 176 60.14 11.37 -30.50
C HIS A 176 60.61 11.36 -31.95
N GLU A 177 59.84 10.76 -32.86
CA GLU A 177 60.13 10.76 -34.30
C GLU A 177 60.14 12.19 -34.86
N ARG A 178 59.13 13.01 -34.52
CA ARG A 178 59.08 14.42 -34.92
C ARG A 178 60.33 15.20 -34.49
N LYS A 179 60.80 14.98 -33.26
CA LYS A 179 62.04 15.60 -32.76
C LYS A 179 63.27 15.12 -33.52
N ASN A 180 63.36 13.82 -33.80
CA ASN A 180 64.48 13.24 -34.56
C ASN A 180 64.52 13.80 -35.99
N THR A 181 63.39 13.83 -36.70
CA THR A 181 63.29 14.44 -38.05
C THR A 181 63.62 15.92 -38.00
N SER A 182 63.09 16.67 -37.01
CA SER A 182 63.44 18.08 -36.86
C SER A 182 64.93 18.31 -36.61
N GLN A 183 65.59 17.43 -35.85
CA GLN A 183 67.02 17.53 -35.61
C GLN A 183 67.84 17.16 -36.85
N ALA A 184 67.43 16.13 -37.59
CA ALA A 184 68.06 15.75 -38.86
C ALA A 184 68.00 16.91 -39.86
N LEU A 185 66.81 17.49 -40.07
CA LEU A 185 66.63 18.66 -40.93
C LEU A 185 67.46 19.86 -40.47
N ARG A 186 67.54 20.14 -39.16
CA ARG A 186 68.40 21.22 -38.64
C ARG A 186 69.88 20.97 -38.95
N ASN A 187 70.34 19.73 -38.82
CA ASN A 187 71.72 19.35 -39.13
C ASN A 187 71.99 19.48 -40.63
N GLU A 188 71.07 19.03 -41.49
CA GLU A 188 71.16 19.17 -42.95
C GLU A 188 71.21 20.64 -43.38
N ILE A 189 70.34 21.49 -42.82
CA ILE A 189 70.36 22.94 -43.07
C ILE A 189 71.70 23.55 -42.62
N ALA A 190 72.20 23.20 -41.42
CA ALA A 190 73.48 23.70 -40.94
C ALA A 190 74.65 23.27 -41.84
N GLN A 191 74.64 22.03 -42.33
CA GLN A 191 75.63 21.52 -43.29
C GLN A 191 75.55 22.26 -44.63
N ALA A 192 74.34 22.50 -45.15
CA ALA A 192 74.12 23.26 -46.37
C ALA A 192 74.64 24.70 -46.25
N LEU A 193 74.32 25.39 -45.14
CA LEU A 193 74.81 26.73 -44.86
C LEU A 193 76.34 26.78 -44.78
N LEU A 194 76.97 25.80 -44.10
CA LEU A 194 78.43 25.72 -44.02
C LEU A 194 79.07 25.52 -45.41
N ALA A 195 78.49 24.66 -46.24
CA ALA A 195 78.98 24.44 -47.61
C ALA A 195 78.89 25.71 -48.46
N ILE A 196 77.80 26.47 -48.32
CA ILE A 196 77.63 27.79 -48.95
C ILE A 196 78.68 28.77 -48.43
N ASP A 197 78.87 28.89 -47.11
CA ASP A 197 79.85 29.80 -46.51
C ASP A 197 81.29 29.51 -46.97
N LEU A 198 81.68 28.23 -47.00
CA LEU A 198 82.98 27.80 -47.54
C LEU A 198 83.14 28.19 -49.01
N ARG A 199 82.07 28.07 -49.80
CA ARG A 199 82.07 28.45 -51.22
C ARG A 199 82.17 29.95 -51.41
N LEU A 200 81.46 30.74 -50.61
CA LEU A 200 81.55 32.20 -50.60
C LEU A 200 82.96 32.67 -50.19
N LEU A 201 83.58 32.02 -49.21
CA LEU A 201 84.98 32.28 -48.85
C LEU A 201 85.94 31.97 -50.00
N ALA A 202 85.77 30.83 -50.67
CA ALA A 202 86.58 30.45 -51.84
C ALA A 202 86.45 31.49 -52.98
N LEU A 203 85.21 31.88 -53.31
CA LEU A 203 84.91 32.96 -54.25
C LEU A 203 85.58 34.29 -53.88
N ARG A 204 85.52 34.67 -52.60
CA ARG A 204 86.17 35.90 -52.11
C ARG A 204 87.69 35.84 -52.29
N THR A 205 88.31 34.68 -52.03
CA THR A 205 89.76 34.53 -52.24
C THR A 205 90.16 34.52 -53.71
N SER A 206 89.38 33.88 -54.59
CA SER A 206 89.67 33.87 -56.03
C SER A 206 89.46 35.23 -56.69
N ALA A 207 88.48 36.01 -56.23
CA ALA A 207 88.25 37.39 -56.68
C ALA A 207 89.44 38.34 -56.45
N SER A 208 90.31 38.04 -55.47
CA SER A 208 91.53 38.80 -55.21
C SER A 208 92.76 38.35 -56.00
N ALA A 209 92.67 37.24 -56.77
CA ALA A 209 93.83 36.58 -57.37
C ALA A 209 93.80 36.51 -58.92
N ASP A 210 92.69 36.09 -59.55
CA ASP A 210 92.60 35.88 -61.02
C ASP A 210 91.12 35.73 -61.51
N THR A 211 90.79 36.31 -62.67
CA THR A 211 89.47 36.25 -63.33
C THR A 211 89.05 34.86 -63.77
N GLU A 212 89.96 34.05 -64.32
CA GLU A 212 89.62 32.69 -64.81
C GLU A 212 89.33 31.72 -63.64
N ARG A 213 90.02 31.94 -62.51
CA ARG A 213 89.78 31.21 -61.26
C ARG A 213 88.46 31.61 -60.60
N LEU A 214 88.02 32.85 -60.79
CA LEU A 214 86.73 33.32 -60.29
C LEU A 214 85.55 32.68 -61.05
N GLU A 215 85.58 32.64 -62.39
CA GLU A 215 84.52 32.02 -63.19
C GLU A 215 84.30 30.55 -62.85
N ASN A 216 85.38 29.78 -62.74
CA ASN A 216 85.32 28.39 -62.30
C ASN A 216 84.71 28.25 -60.90
N GLU A 217 85.03 29.17 -59.99
CA GLU A 217 84.49 29.13 -58.64
C GLU A 217 82.99 29.44 -58.60
N ILE A 218 82.51 30.32 -59.48
CA ILE A 218 81.08 30.66 -59.63
C ILE A 218 80.30 29.45 -60.15
N VAL A 219 80.81 28.76 -61.16
CA VAL A 219 80.15 27.58 -61.75
C VAL A 219 79.97 26.47 -60.72
N ASN A 220 81.00 26.12 -59.91
CA ASN A 220 80.77 25.08 -58.90
C ASN A 220 79.93 25.57 -57.71
N ALA A 221 79.83 26.88 -57.45
CA ALA A 221 78.88 27.41 -56.47
C ALA A 221 77.43 27.22 -56.93
N GLN A 222 77.15 27.50 -58.22
CA GLN A 222 75.85 27.27 -58.83
C GLN A 222 75.48 25.77 -58.82
N ARG A 223 76.45 24.89 -59.12
CA ARG A 223 76.24 23.43 -59.05
C ARG A 223 75.88 22.95 -57.65
N LEU A 224 76.49 23.51 -56.60
CA LEU A 224 76.17 23.20 -55.21
C LEU A 224 74.71 23.58 -54.87
N VAL A 225 74.27 24.77 -55.27
CA VAL A 225 72.89 25.24 -55.04
C VAL A 225 71.88 24.34 -55.76
N GLU A 226 72.17 23.92 -56.99
CA GLU A 226 71.33 22.97 -57.71
C GLU A 226 71.25 21.59 -57.04
N GLN A 227 72.32 21.14 -56.39
CA GLN A 227 72.32 19.88 -55.63
C GLN A 227 71.53 20.00 -54.33
N LEU A 228 71.67 21.12 -53.61
CA LEU A 228 70.89 21.39 -52.39
C LEU A 228 69.39 21.46 -52.70
N GLY A 229 68.98 22.17 -53.76
CA GLY A 229 67.57 22.29 -54.16
C GLY A 229 66.91 20.98 -54.62
N LYS A 230 67.68 19.94 -54.93
CA LYS A 230 67.16 18.60 -55.29
C LYS A 230 66.94 17.69 -54.08
N SER A 231 67.42 18.07 -52.90
CA SER A 231 67.36 17.24 -51.69
C SER A 231 66.02 17.36 -50.93
N ASP A 232 65.22 18.40 -51.19
CA ASP A 232 63.93 18.72 -50.53
C ASP A 232 62.71 17.89 -51.04
N HIS A 233 62.89 16.69 -51.61
CA HIS A 233 61.81 15.89 -52.22
C HIS A 233 61.57 14.51 -51.56
N ILE A 234 61.85 14.35 -50.27
CA ILE A 234 61.57 13.12 -49.51
C ILE A 234 60.69 13.42 -48.30
#